data_AF-A0A9E0TTP5-F1
#
_entry.id   AF-A0A9E0TTP5-F1
#
_cell.length_a   1.000
_cell.length_b   1.000
_cell.length_c   1.000
_cell.angle_alpha   90.00
_cell.angle_beta   90.00
_cell.angle_gamma   90.00
#
_symmetry.space_group_name_H-M   'P 1'
#
loop_
_entity.id
_entity.type
_entity.pdbx_description
1 polymer ?
#
loop_
_entity_poly.entity_id
_entity_poly.type
_entity_poly.pdbx_seq_one_letter_code
_entity_poly.pdbx_strand_id
1 'polypeptide(L)' 'MAKSLPSSYIARSLPVHFRTAYPRRQPDCPDPERGLASVEALFLAYSILGRDTDGLLDHYHWKERFQQNYHLS' A
#
# COMPACT_ATOMS: atom_id res chain seq x y z
N MET A 1 -10.08 -6.76 -21.57
CA MET A 1 -9.06 -6.10 -22.42
C MET A 1 -8.01 -5.48 -21.51
N ALA A 2 -6.79 -6.00 -21.48
CA ALA A 2 -5.70 -5.39 -20.73
C ALA A 2 -5.13 -4.23 -21.56
N LYS A 3 -5.20 -3.00 -21.02
CA LYS A 3 -4.60 -1.81 -21.62
C LYS A 3 -3.09 -2.04 -21.65
N SER A 4 -2.48 -2.08 -22.84
CA SER A 4 -1.03 -2.24 -22.96
C SER A 4 -0.36 -0.98 -22.41
N LEU A 5 0.43 -1.14 -21.36
CA LEU A 5 1.36 -0.09 -20.92
C LEU A 5 2.47 0.00 -21.96
N PRO A 6 2.99 1.20 -22.27
CA PRO A 6 4.13 1.32 -23.17
C PRO A 6 5.32 0.54 -22.60
N SER A 7 6.10 -0.11 -23.48
CA SER A 7 7.16 -1.08 -23.17
C SER A 7 8.37 -0.50 -22.42
N SER A 8 8.34 0.77 -22.02
CA SER A 8 9.46 1.49 -21.40
C SER A 8 9.45 1.48 -19.87
N TYR A 9 8.41 0.96 -19.22
CA TYR A 9 8.34 0.93 -17.76
C TYR A 9 8.97 -0.33 -17.18
N ILE A 10 9.79 -0.15 -16.14
CA ILE A 10 10.34 -1.27 -15.35
C ILE A 10 9.34 -1.61 -14.24
N ALA A 11 8.72 -2.78 -14.32
CA ALA A 11 7.83 -3.26 -13.29
C ALA A 11 8.60 -3.60 -11.99
N ARG A 12 8.01 -3.22 -10.85
CA ARG A 12 8.50 -3.51 -9.50
C ARG A 12 7.33 -3.91 -8.61
N SER A 13 7.60 -4.85 -7.70
CA SER A 13 6.64 -5.29 -6.68
C SER A 13 7.09 -4.80 -5.31
N LEU A 14 6.12 -4.52 -4.44
CA LEU A 14 6.39 -4.25 -3.03
C LEU A 14 6.65 -5.58 -2.27
N PRO A 15 7.40 -5.55 -1.16
CA PRO A 15 7.57 -6.72 -0.31
C PRO A 15 6.23 -7.28 0.21
N VAL A 16 6.10 -8.61 0.20
CA VAL A 16 4.82 -9.30 0.45
C VAL A 16 4.40 -9.35 1.93
N HIS A 17 5.29 -8.99 2.86
CA HIS A 17 5.02 -9.04 4.30
C HIS A 17 4.20 -7.83 4.79
N PHE A 18 4.08 -6.76 4.00
CA PHE A 18 3.30 -5.59 4.39
C PHE A 18 1.79 -5.90 4.40
N ARG A 19 1.12 -5.46 5.47
CA ARG A 19 -0.31 -5.67 5.70
C ARG A 19 -1.08 -4.36 5.62
N THR A 20 -2.21 -4.39 4.95
CA THR A 20 -3.11 -3.23 4.86
C THR A 20 -3.79 -2.99 6.21
N ALA A 21 -3.96 -1.73 6.57
CA ALA A 21 -4.89 -1.32 7.64
C ALA A 21 -6.16 -0.68 7.07
N TYR A 22 -6.23 -0.52 5.75
CA TYR A 22 -7.39 -0.01 5.05
C TYR A 22 -8.62 -0.90 5.34
N PRO A 23 -9.70 -0.34 5.93
CA PRO A 23 -10.87 -1.12 6.35
C PRO A 23 -11.75 -1.45 5.15
N ARG A 24 -11.36 -2.46 4.37
CA ARG A 24 -12.15 -2.93 3.23
C ARG A 24 -13.54 -3.36 3.68
N ARG A 25 -14.56 -2.77 3.06
CA ARG A 25 -15.96 -3.19 3.19
C ARG A 25 -16.34 -4.01 1.96
N GLN A 26 -15.75 -5.20 1.81
CA GLN A 26 -16.18 -6.16 0.79
C GLN A 26 -16.41 -7.53 1.44
N PRO A 27 -17.65 -8.05 1.42
CA PRO A 27 -17.98 -9.30 2.11
C PRO A 27 -17.35 -10.55 1.47
N ASP A 28 -17.06 -10.53 0.18
CA ASP A 28 -16.54 -11.71 -0.57
C ASP A 28 -15.00 -11.73 -0.70
N CYS A 29 -14.26 -11.02 0.16
CA CYS A 29 -12.81 -11.04 0.11
C CYS A 29 -12.24 -12.17 1.00
N PRO A 30 -11.65 -13.25 0.45
CA PRO A 30 -11.18 -14.38 1.23
C PRO A 30 -9.97 -14.07 2.13
N ASP A 31 -9.31 -12.93 1.95
CA ASP A 31 -8.28 -12.42 2.85
C ASP A 31 -8.30 -10.88 2.84
N PRO A 32 -9.09 -10.25 3.71
CA PRO A 32 -9.26 -8.79 3.73
C PRO A 32 -7.99 -8.04 4.15
N GLU A 33 -7.03 -8.73 4.77
CA GLU A 33 -5.74 -8.18 5.18
C GLU A 33 -4.66 -8.29 4.09
N ARG A 34 -4.96 -8.93 2.96
CA ARG A 34 -4.07 -9.00 1.80
C ARG A 34 -4.38 -7.93 0.76
N GLY A 35 -3.31 -7.27 0.34
CA GLY A 35 -3.30 -6.27 -0.73
C GLY A 35 -3.41 -4.86 -0.16
N LEU A 36 -2.41 -4.05 -0.46
CA LEU A 36 -2.35 -2.68 -0.02
C LEU A 36 -3.38 -1.83 -0.77
N ALA A 37 -3.99 -0.86 -0.11
CA ALA A 37 -4.65 0.24 -0.79
C ALA A 37 -3.61 1.03 -1.61
N SER A 38 -4.04 1.72 -2.67
CA SER A 38 -3.11 2.46 -3.53
C SER A 38 -2.27 3.49 -2.78
N VAL A 39 -2.84 4.16 -1.77
CA VAL A 39 -2.11 5.13 -0.94
C VAL A 39 -1.11 4.46 0.00
N GLU A 40 -1.42 3.27 0.53
CA GLU A 40 -0.48 2.48 1.33
C GLU A 40 0.68 1.97 0.48
N ALA A 41 0.39 1.52 -0.74
CA ALA A 41 1.41 1.10 -1.70
C ALA A 41 2.33 2.27 -2.09
N LEU A 42 1.77 3.47 -2.27
CA LEU A 42 2.53 4.69 -2.54
C LEU A 42 3.43 5.07 -1.36
N PHE A 43 2.88 5.06 -0.14
CA PHE A 43 3.62 5.32 1.10
C PHE A 43 4.82 4.38 1.21
N LEU A 44 4.61 3.06 1.07
CA LEU A 44 5.70 2.07 1.16
C LEU A 44 6.74 2.22 0.06
N ALA A 45 6.32 2.51 -1.17
CA ALA A 45 7.26 2.78 -2.25
C ALA A 45 8.16 3.97 -1.92
N TYR A 46 7.60 5.04 -1.32
CA TYR A 46 8.36 6.21 -0.91
C TYR A 46 9.29 5.90 0.26
N SER A 47 8.82 5.19 1.29
CA SER A 47 9.64 4.76 2.43
C SER A 47 10.83 3.91 1.99
N ILE A 48 10.61 2.91 1.11
CA ILE A 48 11.67 2.03 0.60
C ILE A 48 12.70 2.83 -0.22
N LEU A 49 12.25 3.85 -0.95
CA LEU A 49 13.12 4.72 -1.75
C LEU A 49 13.76 5.86 -0.93
N GLY A 50 13.52 5.93 0.39
CA GLY A 50 14.05 6.99 1.25
C GLY A 50 13.49 8.37 0.93
N ARG A 51 12.26 8.44 0.40
CA ARG A 51 11.57 9.68 0.07
C ARG A 51 10.67 10.12 1.22
N ASP A 52 10.40 11.41 1.27
CA ASP A 52 9.51 11.99 2.26
C ASP A 52 8.07 11.47 2.12
N THR A 53 7.46 11.07 3.22
CA THR A 53 6.10 10.52 3.28
C THR A 53 5.13 11.42 4.04
N ASP A 54 5.59 12.59 4.49
CA ASP A 54 4.78 13.54 5.24
C ASP A 54 3.51 13.93 4.46
N GLY A 55 2.39 14.03 5.17
CA GLY A 55 1.08 14.33 4.56
C GLY A 55 0.39 13.19 3.81
N LEU A 56 1.08 12.12 3.39
CA LEU A 56 0.48 11.08 2.52
C LEU A 56 -0.72 10.36 3.18
N LEU A 57 -0.65 10.15 4.49
CA LEU A 57 -1.67 9.40 5.23
C LEU A 57 -2.50 10.27 6.18
N ASP A 58 -2.30 11.59 6.21
CA ASP A 58 -2.82 12.44 7.29
C ASP A 58 -4.34 12.50 7.42
N HIS A 59 -5.04 12.35 6.30
CA HIS A 59 -6.49 12.39 6.23
C HIS A 59 -7.15 11.00 6.36
N TYR A 60 -6.38 9.96 6.67
CA TYR A 60 -6.90 8.60 6.80
C TYR A 60 -6.97 8.18 8.26
N HIS A 61 -8.18 7.91 8.77
CA HIS A 61 -8.44 7.53 10.17
C HIS A 61 -7.80 6.21 10.63
N TRP A 62 -7.24 5.44 9.69
CA TRP A 62 -6.55 4.17 9.94
C TRP A 62 -5.03 4.31 9.83
N LYS A 63 -4.50 5.52 9.62
CA LYS A 63 -3.07 5.77 9.40
C LYS A 63 -2.21 5.24 10.54
N GLU A 64 -2.63 5.42 11.78
CA GLU A 64 -1.87 4.98 12.96
C GLU A 64 -1.75 3.46 12.97
N ARG A 65 -2.83 2.76 12.65
CA ARG A 65 -2.83 1.29 12.54
C ARG A 65 -1.93 0.80 11.42
N PHE A 66 -1.90 1.51 10.28
CA PHE A 66 -0.98 1.17 9.19
C PHE A 66 0.49 1.37 9.58
N GLN A 67 0.81 2.50 10.22
CA GLN A 67 2.16 2.81 10.69
C GLN A 67 2.66 1.83 11.76
N GLN A 68 1.77 1.35 12.63
CA GLN A 68 2.07 0.27 13.59
C GLN A 68 2.45 -1.03 12.87
N ASN A 69 1.67 -1.45 11.87
CA ASN A 69 1.98 -2.62 11.06
C ASN A 69 3.34 -2.49 10.37
N TYR A 70 3.63 -1.30 9.82
CA TYR A 70 4.89 -0.99 9.14
C TYR A 70 6.11 -1.14 10.05
N HIS A 71 6.06 -0.64 11.28
CA HIS A 71 7.21 -0.69 12.21
C HIS A 71 7.50 -2.09 12.77
N LEU A 72 6.55 -3.03 12.65
CA LEU A 72 6.67 -4.41 13.12
C LEU A 72 7.21 -5.38 12.04
N SER A 73 7.56 -4.88 10.85
CA SER A 73 8.00 -5.67 9.69
C SER A 73 9.50 -5.55 9.38
#